data_AF-A0A2P4YLY3-F1
#
_entry.id   AF-A0A2P4YLY3-F1
#
_cell.length_a   1.000
_cell.length_b   1.000
_cell.length_c   1.000
_cell.angle_alpha   90.00
_cell.angle_beta   90.00
_cell.angle_gamma   90.00
#
_symmetry.space_group_name_H-M   'P 1'
#
loop_
_entity.id
_entity.type
_entity.pdbx_description
1 polymer ?
#
loop_
_entity_poly.entity_id
_entity_poly.type
_entity_poly.pdbx_seq_one_letter_code
_entity_poly.pdbx_strand_id
1 'polypeptide(L)'
;MHGRVKSVEREKEQQKTDEQRQEELSKVRMYHEVATKVLEMKRQQVYEPSVLPLTSHLLLLNPEFHVVWSYRRQAIDALAQKAENPETEMQEMAKTELKLTLDALQRNPKSYSAWFQRKWIIDRGLGDLKKEIGLCDKLLNLDERNFHCWNYRRYVGKLAGMSDEDQLGFTTQKIEQNFSNYSALHHRSISLPDPLTADVLFEEIGLVQQAVFTEPDDQSAWFYFRWLLTSMLELVESSADDAAGFLKSQVQWLNELLEMETEAKWVVVTLADLHYRIGKLTEVEGWEKSKKLSVELYQRSIDLDPDHRRYYEDMLKKNV
;
A
#
# COMPACT_ATOMS: atom_id res chain seq x y z
N MET A 1 -16.88 -4.10 -2.22
CA MET A 1 -16.40 -5.15 -3.16
C MET A 1 -15.54 -6.12 -2.38
N HIS A 2 -15.94 -7.39 -2.23
CA HIS A 2 -15.12 -8.42 -1.58
C HIS A 2 -15.00 -9.62 -2.52
N GLY A 3 -13.77 -10.09 -2.72
CA GLY A 3 -13.41 -11.25 -3.55
C GLY A 3 -13.84 -12.56 -2.91
N ARG A 4 -15.15 -12.82 -2.88
CA ARG A 4 -15.70 -14.09 -2.41
C ARG A 4 -15.74 -15.09 -3.56
N VAL A 5 -15.31 -16.33 -3.29
CA VAL A 5 -15.39 -17.43 -4.24
C VAL A 5 -16.86 -17.82 -4.42
N LYS A 6 -17.41 -17.59 -5.61
CA LYS A 6 -18.86 -17.73 -5.88
C LYS A 6 -19.41 -19.13 -5.61
N SER A 7 -18.62 -20.19 -5.83
CA SER A 7 -19.03 -21.57 -5.54
C SER A 7 -19.24 -21.80 -4.04
N VAL A 8 -18.25 -21.41 -3.23
CA VAL A 8 -18.29 -21.53 -1.76
C VAL A 8 -19.48 -20.76 -1.16
N GLU A 9 -19.74 -19.55 -1.65
CA GLU A 9 -20.88 -18.76 -1.15
C GLU A 9 -22.23 -19.37 -1.57
N ARG A 10 -22.32 -19.96 -2.76
CA ARG A 10 -23.53 -20.69 -3.20
C ARG A 10 -23.77 -21.95 -2.36
N GLU A 11 -22.73 -22.71 -2.05
CA GLU A 11 -22.84 -23.90 -1.20
C GLU A 11 -23.27 -23.52 0.23
N LYS A 12 -22.69 -22.47 0.82
CA LYS A 12 -23.14 -21.94 2.11
C LYS A 12 -24.61 -21.55 2.08
N GLU A 13 -25.06 -20.87 1.02
CA GLU A 13 -26.45 -20.44 0.87
C GLU A 13 -27.43 -21.64 0.76
N GLN A 14 -27.02 -22.69 0.05
CA GLN A 14 -27.80 -23.93 -0.06
C GLN A 14 -27.89 -24.69 1.26
N GLN A 15 -26.85 -24.66 2.08
CA GLN A 15 -26.78 -25.31 3.39
C GLN A 15 -27.51 -24.56 4.51
N LYS A 16 -27.96 -23.31 4.28
CA LYS A 16 -28.70 -22.56 5.29
C LYS A 16 -30.04 -23.22 5.62
N THR A 17 -30.33 -23.32 6.91
CA THR A 17 -31.65 -23.72 7.39
C THR A 17 -32.69 -22.62 7.12
N ASP A 18 -33.97 -22.98 7.11
CA ASP A 18 -35.04 -21.99 6.93
C ASP A 18 -35.06 -20.96 8.07
N GLU A 19 -34.70 -21.37 9.29
CA GLU A 19 -34.53 -20.46 10.44
C GLU A 19 -33.42 -19.43 10.19
N GLN A 20 -32.25 -19.86 9.69
CA GLN A 20 -31.14 -18.96 9.35
C GLN A 20 -31.51 -17.98 8.24
N ARG A 21 -32.23 -18.44 7.21
CA ARG A 21 -32.74 -17.57 6.14
C ARG A 21 -33.73 -16.54 6.68
N GLN A 22 -34.64 -16.93 7.57
CA GLN A 22 -35.58 -16.00 8.20
C GLN A 22 -34.88 -14.97 9.08
N GLU A 23 -33.85 -15.37 9.82
CA GLU A 23 -33.04 -14.46 10.63
C GLU A 23 -32.32 -13.42 9.76
N GLU A 24 -31.71 -13.84 8.65
CA GLU A 24 -31.07 -12.93 7.70
C GLU A 24 -32.06 -11.97 7.04
N LEU A 25 -33.23 -12.47 6.61
CA LEU A 25 -34.30 -11.63 6.08
C LEU A 25 -34.80 -10.62 7.12
N SER A 26 -34.86 -10.99 8.39
CA SER A 26 -35.20 -10.08 9.49
C SER A 26 -34.15 -8.98 9.63
N LYS A 27 -32.85 -9.33 9.61
CA LYS A 27 -31.74 -8.36 9.64
C LYS A 27 -31.77 -7.39 8.45
N VAL A 28 -32.05 -7.91 7.25
CA VAL A 28 -32.18 -7.09 6.03
C VAL A 28 -33.35 -6.13 6.13
N ARG A 29 -34.52 -6.60 6.59
CA ARG A 29 -35.70 -5.73 6.82
C ARG A 29 -35.40 -4.62 7.81
N MET A 30 -34.83 -4.97 8.97
CA MET A 30 -34.42 -4.00 9.99
C MET A 30 -33.42 -2.97 9.42
N TYR A 31 -32.43 -3.42 8.65
CA TYR A 31 -31.49 -2.52 8.00
C TYR A 31 -32.20 -1.52 7.07
N HIS A 32 -33.13 -1.99 6.23
CA HIS A 32 -33.88 -1.13 5.32
C HIS A 32 -34.76 -0.12 6.06
N GLU A 33 -35.43 -0.54 7.14
CA GLU A 33 -36.26 0.35 7.96
C GLU A 33 -35.42 1.46 8.59
N VAL A 34 -34.29 1.10 9.23
CA VAL A 34 -33.39 2.07 9.86
C VAL A 34 -32.75 2.98 8.81
N ALA A 35 -32.32 2.44 7.66
CA ALA A 35 -31.74 3.21 6.57
C ALA A 35 -32.74 4.22 6.01
N THR A 36 -33.99 3.79 5.77
CA THR A 36 -35.06 4.67 5.27
C THR A 36 -35.32 5.81 6.25
N LYS A 37 -35.44 5.48 7.55
CA LYS A 37 -35.63 6.48 8.61
C LYS A 37 -34.48 7.49 8.65
N VAL A 38 -33.23 7.03 8.63
CA VAL A 38 -32.04 7.91 8.66
C VAL A 38 -31.97 8.80 7.42
N LEU A 39 -32.27 8.27 6.24
CA LEU A 39 -32.28 9.06 5.00
C LEU A 39 -33.39 10.11 4.98
N GLU A 40 -34.55 9.81 5.58
CA GLU A 40 -35.63 10.79 5.71
C GLU A 40 -35.30 11.88 6.73
N MET A 41 -34.75 11.51 7.89
CA MET A 41 -34.24 12.48 8.87
C MET A 41 -33.18 13.40 8.24
N LYS A 42 -32.28 12.85 7.40
CA LYS A 42 -31.32 13.63 6.60
C LYS A 42 -32.02 14.61 5.66
N ARG A 43 -33.04 14.14 4.92
CA ARG A 43 -33.80 14.98 3.96
C ARG A 43 -34.46 16.16 4.67
N GLN A 44 -34.99 15.92 5.85
CA GLN A 44 -35.64 16.91 6.71
C GLN A 44 -34.64 17.74 7.54
N GLN A 45 -33.33 17.49 7.41
CA GLN A 45 -32.27 18.16 8.17
C GLN A 45 -32.46 18.09 9.70
N VAL A 46 -32.96 16.95 10.20
CA VAL A 46 -33.11 16.71 11.63
C VAL A 46 -31.73 16.47 12.24
N TYR A 47 -31.33 17.25 13.24
CA TYR A 47 -30.06 17.10 13.95
C TYR A 47 -30.32 16.99 15.45
N GLU A 48 -30.69 15.78 15.87
CA GLU A 48 -31.02 15.41 17.25
C GLU A 48 -30.07 14.33 17.78
N PRO A 49 -29.88 14.19 19.11
CA PRO A 49 -28.99 13.17 19.68
C PRO A 49 -29.31 11.74 19.22
N SER A 50 -30.58 11.46 18.92
CA SER A 50 -31.08 10.16 18.43
C SER A 50 -30.51 9.75 17.06
N VAL A 51 -30.00 10.71 16.26
CA VAL A 51 -29.39 10.47 14.95
C VAL A 51 -28.11 9.65 15.09
N LEU A 52 -27.31 9.91 16.13
CA LEU A 52 -26.02 9.26 16.30
C LEU A 52 -26.14 7.74 16.50
N PRO A 53 -26.92 7.18 17.44
CA PRO A 53 -27.03 5.73 17.56
C PRO A 53 -27.62 5.05 16.32
N LEU A 54 -28.58 5.68 15.63
CA LEU A 54 -29.16 5.13 14.39
C LEU A 54 -28.13 5.05 13.26
N THR A 55 -27.36 6.11 13.06
CA THR A 55 -26.30 6.13 12.06
C THR A 55 -25.15 5.20 12.43
N SER A 56 -24.78 5.09 13.72
CA SER A 56 -23.78 4.11 14.18
C SER A 56 -24.18 2.68 13.84
N HIS A 57 -25.44 2.31 14.08
CA HIS A 57 -25.94 0.97 13.75
C HIS A 57 -25.79 0.65 12.27
N LEU A 58 -26.20 1.58 11.38
CA LEU A 58 -26.05 1.40 9.94
C LEU A 58 -24.60 1.29 9.50
N LEU A 59 -23.72 2.11 10.06
CA LEU A 59 -22.31 2.20 9.67
C LEU A 59 -21.48 1.01 10.15
N LEU A 60 -21.86 0.38 11.26
CA LEU A 60 -21.28 -0.90 11.69
C LEU A 60 -21.72 -2.07 10.80
N LEU A 61 -22.89 -1.97 10.16
CA LEU A 61 -23.35 -2.98 9.20
C LEU A 61 -22.79 -2.73 7.80
N ASN A 62 -22.69 -1.47 7.40
CA ASN A 62 -22.18 -1.05 6.09
C ASN A 62 -21.29 0.20 6.23
N PRO A 63 -19.98 0.02 6.48
CA PRO A 63 -19.03 1.13 6.55
C PRO A 63 -18.91 1.94 5.25
N GLU A 64 -19.34 1.41 4.10
CA GLU A 64 -19.30 2.11 2.80
C GLU A 64 -20.45 3.09 2.58
N PHE A 65 -21.38 3.21 3.52
CA PHE A 65 -22.53 4.09 3.37
C PHE A 65 -22.15 5.57 3.56
N HIS A 66 -21.40 6.12 2.62
CA HIS A 66 -20.80 7.46 2.67
C HIS A 66 -21.82 8.59 2.92
N VAL A 67 -23.05 8.47 2.41
CA VAL A 67 -24.13 9.43 2.66
C VAL A 67 -24.47 9.52 4.15
N VAL A 68 -24.48 8.38 4.84
CA VAL A 68 -24.74 8.31 6.29
C VAL A 68 -23.58 8.91 7.08
N TRP A 69 -22.33 8.64 6.70
CA TRP A 69 -21.16 9.33 7.29
C TRP A 69 -21.24 10.85 7.13
N SER A 70 -21.63 11.34 5.94
CA SER A 70 -21.78 12.76 5.69
C SER A 70 -22.87 13.39 6.56
N TYR A 71 -24.02 12.75 6.67
CA TYR A 71 -25.11 13.22 7.53
C TYR A 71 -24.71 13.18 9.01
N ARG A 72 -23.99 12.14 9.42
CA ARG A 72 -23.47 12.02 10.79
C ARG A 72 -22.55 13.19 11.15
N ARG A 73 -21.64 13.61 10.27
CA ARG A 73 -20.80 14.81 10.48
C ARG A 73 -21.63 16.08 10.67
N GLN A 74 -22.66 16.27 9.84
CA GLN A 74 -23.57 17.42 9.97
C GLN A 74 -24.32 17.39 11.31
N ALA A 75 -24.78 16.22 11.74
CA ALA A 75 -25.42 16.06 13.04
C ALA A 75 -24.45 16.36 14.20
N ILE A 76 -23.21 15.86 14.15
CA ILE A 76 -22.18 16.15 15.17
C ILE A 76 -21.91 17.65 15.26
N ASP A 77 -21.69 18.33 14.12
CA ASP A 77 -21.45 19.77 14.09
C ASP A 77 -22.64 20.56 14.66
N ALA A 78 -23.87 20.21 14.28
CA ALA A 78 -25.07 20.88 14.76
C ALA A 78 -25.35 20.62 16.25
N LEU A 79 -25.05 19.43 16.76
CA LEU A 79 -25.22 19.08 18.17
C LEU A 79 -24.20 19.81 19.04
N ALA A 80 -22.93 19.86 18.64
CA ALA A 80 -21.91 20.61 19.35
C ALA A 80 -22.26 22.10 19.44
N GLN A 81 -22.74 22.70 18.35
CA GLN A 81 -23.14 24.12 18.34
C GLN A 81 -24.31 24.45 19.27
N LYS A 82 -25.20 23.48 19.52
CA LYS A 82 -26.36 23.65 20.41
C LYS A 82 -26.02 23.38 21.89
N ALA A 83 -24.87 22.77 22.17
CA ALA A 83 -24.47 22.44 23.53
C ALA A 83 -24.05 23.70 24.31
N GLU A 84 -24.19 23.65 25.64
CA GLU A 84 -23.74 24.74 26.53
C GLU A 84 -22.23 24.99 26.41
N ASN A 85 -21.45 23.92 26.21
CA ASN A 85 -20.02 23.98 25.96
C ASN A 85 -19.66 23.23 24.67
N PRO A 86 -19.63 23.91 23.52
CA PRO A 86 -19.39 23.28 22.22
C PRO A 86 -18.06 22.54 22.11
N GLU A 87 -17.00 23.05 22.72
CA GLU A 87 -15.67 22.44 22.67
C GLU A 87 -15.63 21.11 23.42
N THR A 88 -16.21 21.08 24.62
CA THR A 88 -16.28 19.86 25.45
C THR A 88 -17.16 18.82 24.78
N GLU A 89 -18.32 19.21 24.26
CA GLU A 89 -19.23 18.31 23.55
C GLU A 89 -18.56 17.71 22.30
N MET A 90 -17.86 18.52 21.52
CA MET A 90 -17.12 18.07 20.34
C MET A 90 -16.01 17.07 20.70
N GLN A 91 -15.29 17.30 21.81
CA GLN A 91 -14.26 16.37 22.29
C GLN A 91 -14.84 15.02 22.73
N GLU A 92 -15.97 15.00 23.44
CA GLU A 92 -16.62 13.75 23.84
C GLU A 92 -17.22 12.98 22.65
N MET A 93 -17.84 13.70 21.70
CA MET A 93 -18.29 13.09 20.44
C MET A 93 -17.11 12.52 19.66
N ALA A 94 -15.98 13.23 19.56
CA ALA A 94 -14.80 12.74 18.87
C ALA A 94 -14.26 11.42 19.45
N LYS A 95 -14.24 11.25 20.77
CA LYS A 95 -13.87 9.96 21.41
C LYS A 95 -14.79 8.83 20.96
N THR A 96 -16.09 9.10 20.92
CA THR A 96 -17.10 8.13 20.46
C THR A 96 -16.92 7.83 18.96
N GLU A 97 -16.61 8.83 18.14
CA GLU A 97 -16.37 8.67 16.70
C GLU A 97 -15.08 7.88 16.40
N LEU A 98 -14.00 8.11 17.16
CA LEU A 98 -12.77 7.33 17.03
C LEU A 98 -12.99 5.87 17.39
N LYS A 99 -13.88 5.58 18.35
CA LYS A 99 -14.30 4.19 18.63
C LYS A 99 -15.13 3.62 17.48
N LEU A 100 -16.16 4.34 17.01
CA LEU A 100 -17.03 3.87 15.93
C LEU A 100 -16.24 3.58 14.64
N THR A 101 -15.30 4.45 14.27
CA THR A 101 -14.45 4.25 13.09
C THR A 101 -13.53 3.06 13.25
N LEU A 102 -13.00 2.81 14.45
CA LEU A 102 -12.21 1.60 14.73
C LEU A 102 -13.08 0.34 14.59
N ASP A 103 -14.26 0.32 15.21
CA ASP A 103 -15.19 -0.81 15.13
C ASP A 103 -15.62 -1.09 13.67
N ALA A 104 -15.84 -0.04 12.88
CA ALA A 104 -16.14 -0.14 11.45
C ALA A 104 -14.95 -0.70 10.65
N LEU A 105 -13.71 -0.25 10.95
CA LEU A 105 -12.49 -0.71 10.30
C LEU A 105 -12.13 -2.16 10.67
N GLN A 106 -12.45 -2.61 11.88
CA GLN A 106 -12.30 -4.02 12.24
C GLN A 106 -13.19 -4.94 11.40
N ARG A 107 -14.36 -4.44 10.95
CA ARG A 107 -15.27 -5.18 10.07
C ARG A 107 -14.88 -5.06 8.61
N ASN A 108 -14.47 -3.86 8.17
CA ASN A 108 -14.01 -3.60 6.81
C ASN A 108 -12.78 -2.68 6.84
N PRO A 109 -11.56 -3.24 6.91
CA PRO A 109 -10.33 -2.46 7.07
C PRO A 109 -9.95 -1.65 5.83
N LYS A 110 -10.63 -1.90 4.70
CA LYS A 110 -10.42 -1.23 3.40
C LYS A 110 -11.54 -0.23 3.09
N SER A 111 -12.22 0.26 4.14
CA SER A 111 -13.30 1.21 3.97
C SER A 111 -12.81 2.64 3.82
N TYR A 112 -12.95 3.20 2.61
CA TYR A 112 -12.61 4.60 2.36
C TYR A 112 -13.38 5.55 3.29
N SER A 113 -14.67 5.29 3.48
CA SER A 113 -15.52 6.20 4.24
C SER A 113 -15.19 6.19 5.74
N ALA A 114 -14.85 5.03 6.31
CA ALA A 114 -14.44 4.94 7.70
C ALA A 114 -13.07 5.61 7.95
N TRP A 115 -12.08 5.38 7.08
CA TRP A 115 -10.79 6.07 7.13
C TRP A 115 -10.94 7.59 6.97
N PHE A 116 -11.81 8.02 6.05
CA PHE A 116 -12.10 9.45 5.85
C PHE A 116 -12.77 10.09 7.06
N GLN A 117 -13.73 9.42 7.69
CA GLN A 117 -14.34 9.90 8.93
C GLN A 117 -13.30 10.00 10.05
N ARG A 118 -12.43 8.99 10.18
CA ARG A 118 -11.36 9.01 11.18
C ARG A 118 -10.41 10.19 10.97
N LYS A 119 -9.98 10.40 9.72
CA LYS A 119 -9.18 11.56 9.31
C LYS A 119 -9.88 12.88 9.64
N TRP A 120 -11.18 13.01 9.36
CA TRP A 120 -11.95 14.23 9.67
C TRP A 120 -11.90 14.63 11.15
N ILE A 121 -11.82 13.66 12.07
CA ILE A 121 -11.65 13.93 13.52
C ILE A 121 -10.23 14.44 13.80
N ILE A 122 -9.21 13.81 13.20
CA ILE A 122 -7.81 14.19 13.37
C ILE A 122 -7.50 15.57 12.79
N ASP A 123 -8.06 15.90 11.62
CA ASP A 123 -7.92 17.21 10.96
C ASP A 123 -8.36 18.37 11.87
N ARG A 124 -9.21 18.07 12.86
CA ARG A 124 -9.74 19.03 13.83
C ARG A 124 -8.97 19.08 15.16
N GLY A 125 -7.89 18.32 15.29
CA GLY A 125 -7.09 18.25 16.52
C GLY A 125 -7.81 17.54 17.68
N LEU A 126 -8.81 16.70 17.38
CA LEU A 126 -9.65 16.03 18.38
C LEU A 126 -9.18 14.59 18.71
N GLY A 127 -7.96 14.23 18.28
CA GLY A 127 -7.41 12.90 18.47
C GLY A 127 -5.97 12.92 18.96
N ASP A 128 -5.59 11.87 19.69
CA ASP A 128 -4.24 11.66 20.20
C ASP A 128 -3.38 11.01 19.10
N LEU A 129 -2.53 11.82 18.47
CA LEU A 129 -1.71 11.38 17.33
C LEU A 129 -0.81 10.19 17.69
N LYS A 130 -0.31 10.10 18.93
CA LYS A 130 0.53 8.97 19.37
C LYS A 130 -0.28 7.67 19.41
N LYS A 131 -1.53 7.73 19.88
CA LYS A 131 -2.44 6.59 19.84
C LYS A 131 -2.81 6.19 18.41
N GLU A 132 -2.97 7.17 17.51
CA GLU A 132 -3.26 6.91 16.10
C GLU A 132 -2.10 6.21 15.38
N ILE A 133 -0.86 6.63 15.63
CA ILE A 133 0.34 5.96 15.10
C ILE A 133 0.39 4.51 15.64
N GLY A 134 0.23 4.33 16.95
CA GLY A 134 0.24 2.99 17.54
C GLY A 134 -0.93 2.09 17.09
N LEU A 135 -2.07 2.67 16.71
CA LEU A 135 -3.14 1.94 16.05
C LEU A 135 -2.73 1.48 14.65
N CYS A 136 -2.10 2.35 13.85
CA CYS A 136 -1.61 1.99 12.52
C CYS A 136 -0.62 0.83 12.59
N ASP A 137 0.30 0.85 13.55
CA ASP A 137 1.29 -0.22 13.72
C ASP A 137 0.59 -1.57 13.96
N LYS A 138 -0.45 -1.59 14.81
CA LYS A 138 -1.27 -2.80 15.06
C LYS A 138 -2.01 -3.25 13.82
N LEU A 139 -2.64 -2.34 13.08
CA LEU A 139 -3.40 -2.68 11.88
C LEU A 139 -2.48 -3.18 10.74
N LEU A 140 -1.28 -2.62 10.62
CA LEU A 140 -0.27 -3.07 9.66
C LEU A 140 0.41 -4.38 10.07
N ASN A 141 0.33 -4.79 11.34
CA ASN A 141 0.69 -6.16 11.75
C ASN A 141 -0.40 -7.18 11.33
N LEU A 142 -1.64 -6.75 11.12
CA LEU A 142 -2.74 -7.62 10.69
C LEU A 142 -2.86 -7.71 9.16
N ASP A 143 -2.67 -6.59 8.47
CA ASP A 143 -2.62 -6.52 7.00
C ASP A 143 -1.55 -5.51 6.59
N GLU A 144 -0.33 -6.03 6.38
CA GLU A 144 0.84 -5.23 6.02
C GLU A 144 0.75 -4.58 4.63
N ARG A 145 -0.24 -4.96 3.83
CA ARG A 145 -0.51 -4.42 2.49
C ARG A 145 -1.71 -3.47 2.47
N ASN A 146 -2.24 -3.11 3.64
CA ASN A 146 -3.35 -2.16 3.73
C ASN A 146 -2.88 -0.74 3.40
N PHE A 147 -2.97 -0.36 2.12
CA PHE A 147 -2.56 0.96 1.64
C PHE A 147 -3.34 2.12 2.29
N HIS A 148 -4.56 1.90 2.79
CA HIS A 148 -5.29 2.94 3.53
C HIS A 148 -4.61 3.23 4.86
N CYS A 149 -4.23 2.17 5.58
CA CYS A 149 -3.55 2.29 6.87
C CYS A 149 -2.17 2.91 6.71
N TRP A 150 -1.41 2.50 5.68
CA TRP A 150 -0.12 3.10 5.33
C TRP A 150 -0.24 4.60 5.02
N ASN A 151 -1.22 4.99 4.19
CA ASN A 151 -1.49 6.39 3.89
C ASN A 151 -1.91 7.19 5.12
N TYR A 152 -2.78 6.63 5.95
CA TYR A 152 -3.23 7.26 7.18
C TYR A 152 -2.07 7.41 8.18
N ARG A 153 -1.21 6.39 8.34
CA ARG A 153 -0.02 6.43 9.20
C ARG A 153 0.92 7.55 8.81
N ARG A 154 1.25 7.66 7.52
CA ARG A 154 2.08 8.76 7.00
C ARG A 154 1.46 10.12 7.28
N TYR A 155 0.14 10.23 7.09
CA TYR A 155 -0.60 11.45 7.38
C TYR A 155 -0.51 11.86 8.85
N VAL A 156 -0.82 10.95 9.79
CA VAL A 156 -0.76 11.25 11.23
C VAL A 156 0.67 11.43 11.74
N GLY A 157 1.64 10.70 11.16
CA GLY A 157 3.05 10.87 11.49
C GLY A 157 3.57 12.26 11.12
N LYS A 158 3.19 12.78 9.94
CA LYS A 158 3.52 14.14 9.54
C LYS A 158 2.90 15.19 10.48
N LEU A 159 1.64 15.01 10.88
CA LEU A 159 1.00 15.90 11.86
C LEU A 159 1.68 15.85 13.23
N ALA A 160 2.19 14.68 13.62
CA ALA A 160 2.89 14.48 14.89
C ALA A 160 4.33 15.03 14.88
N GLY A 161 4.82 15.53 13.73
CA GLY A 161 6.19 16.01 13.58
C GLY A 161 7.23 14.89 13.58
N MET A 162 6.86 13.67 13.18
CA MET A 162 7.83 12.58 13.00
C MET A 162 8.85 12.96 11.93
N SER A 163 10.13 12.70 12.18
CA SER A 163 11.19 12.93 11.21
C SER A 163 11.11 11.90 10.07
N ASP A 164 11.78 12.20 8.96
CA ASP A 164 11.94 11.23 7.88
C ASP A 164 12.72 9.99 8.37
N GLU A 165 13.66 10.18 9.31
CA GLU A 165 14.40 9.08 9.96
C GLU A 165 13.45 8.15 10.75
N ASP A 166 12.46 8.68 11.48
CA ASP A 166 11.46 7.85 12.17
C ASP A 166 10.60 7.05 11.17
N GLN A 167 10.27 7.66 10.02
CA GLN A 167 9.51 6.97 8.96
C GLN A 167 10.35 5.88 8.32
N LEU A 168 11.60 6.17 7.98
CA LEU A 168 12.55 5.22 7.42
C LEU A 168 12.79 4.08 8.41
N GLY A 169 13.01 4.35 9.69
CA GLY A 169 13.16 3.35 10.74
C GLY A 169 11.95 2.41 10.84
N PHE A 170 10.73 2.94 10.72
CA PHE A 170 9.53 2.10 10.65
C PHE A 170 9.49 1.22 9.38
N THR A 171 9.84 1.77 8.21
CA THR A 171 9.89 0.96 6.99
C THR A 171 10.96 -0.13 7.07
N THR A 172 12.13 0.15 7.65
CA THR A 172 13.18 -0.84 7.92
C THR A 172 12.62 -1.98 8.78
N GLN A 173 11.98 -1.66 9.90
CA GLN A 173 11.35 -2.67 10.75
C GLN A 173 10.34 -3.55 9.98
N LYS A 174 9.57 -2.96 9.07
CA LYS A 174 8.60 -3.69 8.25
C LYS A 174 9.23 -4.56 7.18
N ILE A 175 10.34 -4.12 6.58
CA ILE A 175 11.11 -4.90 5.62
C ILE A 175 11.83 -6.06 6.33
N GLU A 176 12.37 -5.86 7.53
CA GLU A 176 12.98 -6.94 8.33
C GLU A 176 11.97 -8.00 8.78
N GLN A 177 10.70 -7.62 8.99
CA GLN A 177 9.61 -8.56 9.28
C GLN A 177 9.18 -9.36 8.05
N ASN A 178 9.21 -8.73 6.88
CA ASN A 178 8.90 -9.34 5.58
C ASN A 178 9.65 -8.58 4.47
N PHE A 179 10.71 -9.19 3.94
CA PHE A 179 11.56 -8.60 2.90
C PHE A 179 10.80 -8.27 1.61
N SER A 180 9.68 -8.96 1.40
CA SER A 180 8.80 -8.84 0.25
C SER A 180 7.65 -7.85 0.46
N ASN A 181 7.71 -7.03 1.53
CA ASN A 181 6.70 -6.03 1.81
C ASN A 181 6.78 -4.83 0.85
N TYR A 182 6.11 -4.96 -0.31
CA TYR A 182 6.01 -3.89 -1.32
C TYR A 182 5.53 -2.55 -0.76
N SER A 183 4.61 -2.57 0.21
CA SER A 183 4.08 -1.33 0.79
C SER A 183 5.13 -0.61 1.63
N ALA A 184 5.96 -1.35 2.37
CA ALA A 184 7.09 -0.80 3.10
C ALA A 184 8.17 -0.24 2.16
N LEU A 185 8.55 -0.99 1.11
CA LEU A 185 9.49 -0.52 0.08
C LEU A 185 9.00 0.74 -0.65
N HIS A 186 7.71 0.78 -1.01
CA HIS A 186 7.12 1.98 -1.61
C HIS A 186 7.12 3.17 -0.63
N HIS A 187 6.73 2.95 0.62
CA HIS A 187 6.79 4.01 1.64
C HIS A 187 8.21 4.48 1.92
N ARG A 188 9.19 3.60 1.81
CA ARG A 188 10.60 3.95 1.91
C ARG A 188 11.02 4.86 0.75
N SER A 189 10.68 4.50 -0.50
CA SER A 189 11.03 5.28 -1.70
C SER A 189 10.61 6.76 -1.65
N ILE A 190 9.49 7.05 -0.97
CA ILE A 190 8.92 8.41 -0.85
C ILE A 190 9.29 9.12 0.45
N SER A 191 9.99 8.44 1.36
CA SER A 191 10.54 8.99 2.61
C SER A 191 12.04 9.23 2.52
N LEU A 192 12.71 8.74 1.47
CA LEU A 192 14.10 9.04 1.20
C LEU A 192 14.27 10.52 0.77
N PRO A 193 15.47 11.10 0.95
CA PRO A 193 15.76 12.46 0.53
C PRO A 193 15.55 12.69 -0.97
N ASP A 194 15.12 13.90 -1.33
CA ASP A 194 15.02 14.36 -2.71
C ASP A 194 15.84 15.66 -2.87
N PRO A 195 16.95 15.66 -3.65
CA PRO A 195 17.47 14.55 -4.46
C PRO A 195 18.19 13.47 -3.63
N LEU A 196 18.24 12.25 -4.18
CA LEU A 196 19.02 11.13 -3.62
C LEU A 196 20.53 11.40 -3.74
N THR A 197 21.30 10.98 -2.74
CA THR A 197 22.77 11.00 -2.76
C THR A 197 23.34 9.63 -3.10
N ALA A 198 24.61 9.59 -3.50
CA ALA A 198 25.31 8.33 -3.78
C ALA A 198 25.34 7.43 -2.54
N ASP A 199 25.64 7.99 -1.37
CA ASP A 199 25.71 7.23 -0.10
C ASP A 199 24.36 6.57 0.22
N VAL A 200 23.26 7.31 0.09
CA VAL A 200 21.90 6.77 0.30
C VAL A 200 21.60 5.66 -0.70
N LEU A 201 21.94 5.83 -1.98
CA LEU A 201 21.73 4.80 -3.00
C LEU A 201 22.55 3.54 -2.71
N PHE A 202 23.80 3.66 -2.28
CA PHE A 202 24.64 2.52 -1.92
C PHE A 202 24.06 1.76 -0.72
N GLU A 203 23.60 2.46 0.32
CA GLU A 203 22.96 1.84 1.48
C GLU A 203 21.66 1.11 1.09
N GLU A 204 20.80 1.74 0.29
CA GLU A 204 19.53 1.18 -0.17
C GLU A 204 19.71 -0.01 -1.12
N ILE A 205 20.74 0.03 -1.97
CA ILE A 205 21.12 -1.12 -2.81
C ILE A 205 21.56 -2.28 -1.92
N GLY A 206 22.41 -2.03 -0.90
CA GLY A 206 22.83 -3.06 0.03
C GLY A 206 21.66 -3.71 0.78
N LEU A 207 20.70 -2.88 1.23
CA LEU A 207 19.46 -3.35 1.86
C LEU A 207 18.66 -4.27 0.93
N VAL A 208 18.37 -3.82 -0.30
CA VAL A 208 17.51 -4.59 -1.21
C VAL A 208 18.21 -5.82 -1.77
N GLN A 209 19.54 -5.82 -1.90
CA GLN A 209 20.31 -6.99 -2.30
C GLN A 209 20.14 -8.15 -1.32
N GLN A 210 20.07 -7.87 0.00
CA GLN A 210 19.77 -8.89 1.02
C GLN A 210 18.37 -9.49 0.82
N ALA A 211 17.37 -8.64 0.53
CA ALA A 211 15.99 -9.07 0.27
C ALA A 211 15.91 -9.95 -0.99
N VAL A 212 16.51 -9.48 -2.10
CA VAL A 212 16.57 -10.22 -3.37
C VAL A 212 17.28 -11.56 -3.23
N PHE A 213 18.38 -11.61 -2.47
CA PHE A 213 19.10 -12.86 -2.25
C PHE A 213 18.31 -13.86 -1.39
N THR A 214 17.48 -13.36 -0.47
CA THR A 214 16.66 -14.21 0.41
C THR A 214 15.42 -14.73 -0.31
N GLU A 215 14.77 -13.91 -1.13
CA GLU A 215 13.54 -14.26 -1.88
C GLU A 215 13.66 -13.83 -3.36
N PRO A 216 14.46 -14.52 -4.17
CA PRO A 216 14.77 -14.13 -5.56
C PRO A 216 13.55 -14.17 -6.50
N ASP A 217 12.49 -14.87 -6.12
CA ASP A 217 11.23 -14.91 -6.87
C ASP A 217 10.26 -13.76 -6.52
N ASP A 218 10.48 -13.05 -5.39
CA ASP A 218 9.57 -11.97 -4.99
C ASP A 218 9.84 -10.68 -5.77
N GLN A 219 8.84 -10.27 -6.54
CA GLN A 219 8.95 -9.12 -7.43
C GLN A 219 9.20 -7.78 -6.71
N SER A 220 8.81 -7.64 -5.44
CA SER A 220 8.77 -6.35 -4.74
C SER A 220 10.16 -5.76 -4.58
N ALA A 221 11.10 -6.58 -4.13
CA ALA A 221 12.49 -6.19 -3.99
C ALA A 221 13.10 -5.84 -5.36
N TRP A 222 12.76 -6.58 -6.42
CA TRP A 222 13.24 -6.30 -7.78
C TRP A 222 12.73 -4.97 -8.35
N PHE A 223 11.45 -4.63 -8.13
CA PHE A 223 10.93 -3.33 -8.56
C PHE A 223 11.63 -2.17 -7.85
N TYR A 224 11.89 -2.30 -6.55
CA TYR A 224 12.65 -1.32 -5.79
C TYR A 224 14.11 -1.23 -6.27
N PHE A 225 14.77 -2.37 -6.47
CA PHE A 225 16.14 -2.44 -6.97
C PHE A 225 16.29 -1.80 -8.36
N ARG A 226 15.37 -2.07 -9.29
CA ARG A 226 15.38 -1.45 -10.63
C ARG A 226 15.23 0.08 -10.58
N TRP A 227 14.43 0.59 -9.63
CA TRP A 227 14.34 2.03 -9.38
C TRP A 227 15.68 2.59 -8.89
N LEU A 228 16.29 1.98 -7.87
CA LEU A 228 17.60 2.39 -7.35
C LEU A 228 18.71 2.38 -8.42
N LEU A 229 18.76 1.33 -9.25
CA LEU A 229 19.70 1.24 -10.38
C LEU A 229 19.53 2.41 -11.36
N THR A 230 18.28 2.81 -11.63
CA THR A 230 18.00 3.93 -12.53
C THR A 230 18.38 5.26 -11.88
N SER A 231 18.03 5.46 -10.61
CA SER A 231 18.42 6.65 -9.83
C SER A 231 19.94 6.81 -9.73
N MET A 232 20.69 5.70 -9.55
CA MET A 232 22.15 5.75 -9.54
C MET A 232 22.71 6.17 -10.89
N LEU A 233 22.18 5.63 -12.00
CA LEU A 233 22.60 6.02 -13.34
C LEU A 233 22.32 7.48 -13.66
N GLU A 234 21.18 8.02 -13.23
CA GLU A 234 20.87 9.45 -13.34
C GLU A 234 21.85 10.31 -12.54
N LEU A 235 22.30 9.83 -11.38
CA LEU A 235 23.28 10.54 -10.55
C LEU A 235 24.68 10.55 -11.19
N VAL A 236 25.11 9.43 -11.79
CA VAL A 236 26.45 9.29 -12.39
C VAL A 236 26.49 9.62 -13.88
N GLU A 237 25.40 10.15 -14.47
CA GLU A 237 25.29 10.41 -15.92
C GLU A 237 26.43 11.30 -16.46
N SER A 238 27.04 12.12 -15.60
CA SER A 238 28.21 12.92 -15.96
C SER A 238 29.51 12.12 -16.23
N SER A 239 29.54 10.81 -15.91
CA SER A 239 30.69 9.92 -16.07
C SER A 239 30.27 8.53 -16.58
N ALA A 240 30.41 8.32 -17.90
CA ALA A 240 30.10 7.04 -18.53
C ALA A 240 30.92 5.86 -17.95
N ASP A 241 32.17 6.14 -17.53
CA ASP A 241 33.04 5.14 -16.93
C ASP A 241 32.57 4.72 -15.53
N ASP A 242 32.13 5.67 -14.69
CA ASP A 242 31.58 5.36 -13.37
C ASP A 242 30.26 4.61 -13.48
N ALA A 243 29.39 5.01 -14.43
CA ALA A 243 28.16 4.31 -14.74
C ALA A 243 28.43 2.87 -15.19
N ALA A 244 29.38 2.66 -16.11
CA ALA A 244 29.75 1.34 -16.58
C ALA A 244 30.39 0.50 -15.46
N GLY A 245 31.23 1.10 -14.61
CA GLY A 245 31.85 0.46 -13.45
C GLY A 245 30.81 -0.03 -12.44
N PHE A 246 29.84 0.84 -12.10
CA PHE A 246 28.72 0.48 -11.23
C PHE A 246 27.89 -0.68 -11.81
N LEU A 247 27.44 -0.60 -13.06
CA LEU A 247 26.63 -1.67 -13.64
C LEU A 247 27.39 -3.00 -13.73
N LYS A 248 28.71 -2.97 -14.01
CA LYS A 248 29.56 -4.17 -14.00
C LYS A 248 29.62 -4.82 -12.62
N SER A 249 29.67 -4.05 -11.54
CA SER A 249 29.63 -4.61 -10.18
C SER A 249 28.28 -5.27 -9.88
N GLN A 250 27.17 -4.68 -10.33
CA GLN A 250 25.84 -5.28 -10.19
C GLN A 250 25.68 -6.56 -11.02
N VAL A 251 26.24 -6.61 -12.23
CA VAL A 251 26.28 -7.83 -13.06
C VAL A 251 27.09 -8.93 -12.38
N GLN A 252 28.26 -8.61 -11.81
CA GLN A 252 29.06 -9.61 -11.10
C GLN A 252 28.26 -10.23 -9.95
N TRP A 253 27.65 -9.40 -9.11
CA TRP A 253 26.82 -9.87 -8.00
C TRP A 253 25.62 -10.72 -8.46
N LEU A 254 24.89 -10.29 -9.50
CA LEU A 254 23.75 -11.06 -10.01
C LEU A 254 24.14 -12.38 -10.68
N ASN A 255 25.35 -12.50 -11.24
CA ASN A 255 25.82 -13.77 -11.77
C ASN A 255 26.04 -14.79 -10.65
N GLU A 256 26.58 -14.37 -9.49
CA GLU A 256 26.70 -15.23 -8.30
C GLU A 256 25.32 -15.73 -7.85
N LEU A 257 24.31 -14.85 -7.84
CA LEU A 257 22.93 -15.26 -7.54
C LEU A 257 22.34 -16.20 -8.60
N LEU A 258 22.61 -15.97 -9.90
CA LEU A 258 22.11 -16.82 -10.98
C LEU A 258 22.71 -18.23 -10.95
N GLU A 259 23.95 -18.38 -10.49
CA GLU A 259 24.58 -19.70 -10.29
C GLU A 259 23.85 -20.55 -9.24
N MET A 260 23.32 -19.88 -8.21
CA MET A 260 22.55 -20.54 -7.14
C MET A 260 21.08 -20.75 -7.55
N GLU A 261 20.48 -19.74 -8.17
CA GLU A 261 19.04 -19.63 -8.43
C GLU A 261 18.80 -19.55 -9.93
N THR A 262 19.14 -20.64 -10.63
CA THR A 262 19.19 -20.67 -12.09
C THR A 262 17.88 -20.24 -12.75
N GLU A 263 16.73 -20.63 -12.20
CA GLU A 263 15.42 -20.37 -12.82
C GLU A 263 14.73 -19.10 -12.29
N ALA A 264 15.39 -18.33 -11.42
CA ALA A 264 14.84 -17.10 -10.87
C ALA A 264 14.72 -16.03 -11.97
N LYS A 265 13.51 -15.91 -12.54
CA LYS A 265 13.25 -15.08 -13.72
C LYS A 265 13.69 -13.63 -13.55
N TRP A 266 13.55 -13.07 -12.34
CA TRP A 266 13.87 -11.69 -12.08
C TRP A 266 15.38 -11.42 -12.12
N VAL A 267 16.20 -12.40 -11.74
CA VAL A 267 17.66 -12.35 -11.89
C VAL A 267 18.02 -12.26 -13.37
N VAL A 268 17.45 -13.15 -14.19
CA VAL A 268 17.70 -13.22 -15.63
C VAL A 268 17.25 -11.95 -16.34
N VAL A 269 16.05 -11.45 -16.05
CA VAL A 269 15.50 -10.21 -16.64
C VAL A 269 16.33 -9.00 -16.23
N THR A 270 16.79 -8.93 -14.98
CA THR A 270 17.60 -7.80 -14.50
C THR A 270 19.00 -7.83 -15.13
N LEU A 271 19.64 -9.00 -15.23
CA LEU A 271 20.91 -9.17 -15.95
C LEU A 271 20.78 -8.76 -17.43
N ALA A 272 19.68 -9.14 -18.09
CA ALA A 272 19.43 -8.77 -19.48
C ALA A 272 19.36 -7.24 -19.66
N ASP A 273 18.70 -6.53 -18.74
CA ASP A 273 18.61 -5.06 -18.72
C ASP A 273 19.97 -4.41 -18.42
N LEU A 274 20.72 -4.92 -17.44
CA LEU A 274 22.06 -4.39 -17.11
C LEU A 274 23.02 -4.51 -18.29
N HIS A 275 23.07 -5.67 -18.96
CA HIS A 275 23.92 -5.86 -20.14
C HIS A 275 23.53 -4.94 -21.30
N TYR A 276 22.23 -4.71 -21.52
CA TYR A 276 21.77 -3.73 -22.50
C TYR A 276 22.27 -2.31 -22.17
N ARG A 277 22.15 -1.89 -20.90
CA ARG A 277 22.60 -0.56 -20.45
C ARG A 277 24.12 -0.39 -20.52
N ILE A 278 24.90 -1.39 -20.07
CA ILE A 278 26.38 -1.39 -20.19
C ILE A 278 26.77 -1.24 -21.66
N GLY A 279 26.08 -1.96 -22.54
CA GLY A 279 26.27 -1.77 -23.95
C GLY A 279 26.15 -0.29 -24.33
N LYS A 280 25.02 0.36 -24.02
CA LYS A 280 24.75 1.73 -24.46
C LYS A 280 25.80 2.74 -23.97
N LEU A 281 26.49 2.44 -22.87
CA LEU A 281 27.54 3.26 -22.28
C LEU A 281 28.93 2.99 -22.87
N THR A 282 29.18 1.81 -23.44
CA THR A 282 30.53 1.40 -23.87
C THR A 282 30.73 1.59 -25.38
N GLU A 283 31.98 1.90 -25.77
CA GLU A 283 32.37 1.98 -27.19
C GLU A 283 32.28 0.61 -27.89
N VAL A 284 32.47 0.60 -29.21
CA VAL A 284 32.11 -0.47 -30.14
C VAL A 284 32.58 -1.89 -29.74
N GLU A 285 33.79 -2.05 -29.17
CA GLU A 285 34.29 -3.37 -28.77
C GLU A 285 33.60 -3.95 -27.52
N GLY A 286 33.24 -3.11 -26.54
CA GLY A 286 32.51 -3.53 -25.33
C GLY A 286 31.01 -3.71 -25.57
N TRP A 287 30.47 -2.95 -26.54
CA TRP A 287 29.09 -2.99 -26.97
C TRP A 287 28.68 -4.39 -27.45
N GLU A 288 29.42 -4.97 -28.40
CA GLU A 288 28.99 -6.19 -29.09
C GLU A 288 28.87 -7.40 -28.14
N LYS A 289 29.83 -7.52 -27.20
CA LYS A 289 29.80 -8.57 -26.17
C LYS A 289 28.61 -8.40 -25.23
N SER A 290 28.37 -7.18 -24.73
CA SER A 290 27.28 -6.91 -23.78
C SER A 290 25.91 -7.06 -24.45
N LYS A 291 25.79 -6.59 -25.69
CA LYS A 291 24.61 -6.75 -26.54
C LYS A 291 24.24 -8.23 -26.72
N LYS A 292 25.22 -9.07 -27.09
CA LYS A 292 25.02 -10.50 -27.26
C LYS A 292 24.48 -11.17 -25.99
N LEU A 293 25.07 -10.87 -24.84
CA LEU A 293 24.63 -11.40 -23.54
C LEU A 293 23.21 -10.94 -23.18
N SER A 294 22.87 -9.67 -23.41
CA SER A 294 21.51 -9.15 -23.19
C SER A 294 20.48 -9.91 -24.03
N VAL A 295 20.78 -10.14 -25.31
CA VAL A 295 19.90 -10.88 -26.24
C VAL A 295 19.69 -12.32 -25.77
N GLU A 296 20.77 -13.02 -25.40
CA GLU A 296 20.69 -14.41 -24.90
C GLU A 296 19.83 -14.52 -23.63
N LEU A 297 19.98 -13.58 -22.69
CA LEU A 297 19.21 -13.56 -21.45
C LEU A 297 17.73 -13.20 -21.68
N TYR A 298 17.41 -12.27 -22.57
CA TYR A 298 16.01 -11.99 -22.93
C TYR A 298 15.37 -13.18 -23.64
N GLN A 299 16.11 -13.90 -24.48
CA GLN A 299 15.62 -15.12 -25.11
C GLN A 299 15.33 -16.20 -24.07
N ARG A 300 16.21 -16.38 -23.08
CA ARG A 300 15.98 -17.25 -21.92
C ARG A 300 14.74 -16.83 -21.12
N SER A 301 14.54 -15.52 -20.93
CA SER A 301 13.38 -14.99 -20.19
C SER A 301 12.05 -15.37 -20.82
N ILE A 302 11.98 -15.51 -22.15
CA ILE A 302 10.77 -15.96 -22.86
C ILE A 302 10.36 -17.38 -22.47
N ASP A 303 11.33 -18.23 -22.19
CA ASP A 303 11.09 -19.62 -21.80
C ASP A 303 10.71 -19.71 -20.31
N LEU A 304 11.33 -18.88 -19.46
CA LEU A 304 11.05 -18.80 -18.01
C LEU A 304 9.71 -18.12 -17.67
N ASP A 305 9.29 -17.13 -18.45
CA ASP A 305 8.09 -16.33 -18.19
C ASP A 305 7.27 -16.11 -19.47
N PRO A 306 6.60 -17.17 -19.97
CA PRO A 306 5.90 -17.13 -21.26
C PRO A 306 4.74 -16.10 -21.29
N ASP A 307 4.16 -15.78 -20.13
CA ASP A 307 3.09 -14.78 -20.01
C ASP A 307 3.57 -13.38 -20.39
N HIS A 308 4.87 -13.09 -20.22
CA HIS A 308 5.50 -11.81 -20.56
C HIS A 308 6.30 -11.84 -21.86
N ARG A 309 6.15 -12.88 -22.70
CA ARG A 309 6.86 -13.03 -23.99
C ARG A 309 6.90 -11.75 -24.83
N ARG A 310 5.77 -11.07 -24.99
CA ARG A 310 5.68 -9.84 -25.81
C ARG A 310 6.58 -8.72 -25.29
N TYR A 311 6.70 -8.60 -23.97
CA TYR A 311 7.60 -7.61 -23.37
C TYR A 311 9.06 -7.94 -23.71
N TYR A 312 9.48 -9.21 -23.61
CA TYR A 312 10.85 -9.61 -23.95
C TYR A 312 11.15 -9.47 -25.45
N GLU A 313 10.21 -9.82 -26.33
CA GLU A 313 10.32 -9.61 -27.77
C GLU A 313 10.51 -8.12 -28.13
N ASP A 314 9.83 -7.21 -27.42
CA ASP A 314 10.02 -5.78 -27.61
C ASP A 314 11.38 -5.29 -27.08
N MET A 315 11.88 -5.87 -25.99
CA MET A 315 13.24 -5.59 -25.51
C MET A 315 14.32 -6.11 -26.46
N LEU A 316 14.11 -7.27 -27.10
CA LEU A 316 14.99 -7.81 -28.14
C LEU A 316 15.07 -6.87 -29.35
N LYS A 317 13.96 -6.25 -29.76
CA LYS A 317 13.96 -5.27 -30.86
C LYS A 317 14.77 -4.00 -30.55
N LYS A 318 14.78 -3.55 -29.28
CA LYS A 318 15.61 -2.41 -28.84
C LYS A 318 17.10 -2.73 -28.82
N ASN A 319 17.43 -4.01 -28.70
CA ASN A 319 18.77 -4.55 -28.79
C ASN A 319 19.25 -4.72 -30.23
N VAL A 320 18.48 -4.40 -31.28
CA VAL A 320 18.96 -4.46 -32.69
C VAL A 320 19.72 -3.18 -33.02
#